data_AF-D2E4C2-F1
#
_entry.id   AF-D2E4C2-F1
#
_cell.length_a   1.000
_cell.length_b   1.000
_cell.length_c   1.000
_cell.angle_alpha   90.00
_cell.angle_beta   90.00
_cell.angle_gamma   90.00
#
_symmetry.space_group_name_H-M   'P 1'
#
loop_
_entity.id
_entity.type
_entity.pdbx_description
1 polymer ?
#
loop_
_entity_poly.entity_id
_entity_poly.type
_entity_poly.pdbx_seq_one_letter_code
_entity_poly.pdbx_strand_id
1 'polypeptide(L)' 'MRTNPTTSRPGVSTIEEKSTGRIDQIIGPVLDVTFPPGKLPYIYNALVVKSRDTDGKQINVTCEVQQL' A
#
# COMPACT_ATOMS: atom_id res chain seq x y z
N MET A 1 -39.00 22.39 15.72
CA MET A 1 -38.44 21.06 15.40
C MET A 1 -37.76 21.14 14.04
N ARG A 2 -36.54 20.60 13.94
CA ARG A 2 -35.60 20.72 12.82
C ARG A 2 -36.03 19.85 11.63
N THR A 3 -35.76 20.29 10.40
CA THR A 3 -35.62 19.40 9.25
C THR A 3 -34.35 19.77 8.49
N ASN A 4 -33.27 19.00 8.71
CA ASN A 4 -32.07 19.03 7.88
C ASN A 4 -32.34 18.24 6.59
N PRO A 5 -31.96 18.73 5.41
CA PRO A 5 -31.91 17.91 4.21
C PRO A 5 -30.68 16.99 4.28
N THR A 6 -30.90 15.68 4.38
CA THR A 6 -29.85 14.67 4.23
C THR A 6 -29.50 14.55 2.75
N THR A 7 -28.56 15.38 2.29
CA THR A 7 -27.83 15.09 1.06
C THR A 7 -26.78 14.04 1.40
N SER A 8 -27.14 12.76 1.23
CA SER A 8 -26.16 11.68 1.16
C SER A 8 -25.24 11.97 -0.02
N ARG A 9 -24.03 12.47 0.28
CA ARG A 9 -23.00 12.66 -0.74
C ARG A 9 -22.68 11.30 -1.37
N PRO A 10 -22.57 11.22 -2.70
CA PRO A 10 -22.23 9.99 -3.39
C PRO A 10 -20.82 9.56 -3.00
N GLY A 11 -20.70 8.28 -2.64
CA GLY A 11 -19.47 7.51 -2.40
C GLY A 11 -18.18 8.28 -2.21
N VAL A 12 -17.76 8.46 -0.95
CA VAL A 12 -16.33 8.54 -0.65
C VAL A 12 -15.78 7.15 -0.95
N SER A 13 -15.34 6.91 -2.19
CA SER A 13 -14.29 5.93 -2.40
C SER A 13 -13.09 6.51 -1.69
N THR A 14 -12.85 6.09 -0.45
CA THR A 14 -11.64 6.42 0.28
C THR A 14 -10.49 6.10 -0.66
N ILE A 15 -9.85 7.12 -1.23
CA ILE A 15 -8.57 6.93 -1.88
C ILE A 15 -7.68 6.60 -0.70
N GLU A 16 -7.56 5.30 -0.40
CA GLU A 16 -6.54 4.75 0.49
C GLU A 16 -5.23 5.36 0.00
N GLU A 17 -4.77 6.38 0.73
CA GLU A 17 -3.53 7.08 0.44
C GLU A 17 -2.45 6.00 0.44
N LYS A 18 -1.92 5.67 -0.74
CA LYS A 18 -0.97 4.57 -0.91
C LYS A 18 0.22 4.80 0.00
N SER A 19 0.22 4.09 1.13
CA SER A 19 1.32 4.10 2.09
C SER A 19 2.56 3.55 1.42
N THR A 20 3.66 4.31 1.46
CA THR A 20 4.95 3.88 0.94
C THR A 20 5.80 3.38 2.11
N GLY A 21 6.22 2.12 2.01
CA GLY A 21 7.17 1.51 2.96
C GLY A 21 8.61 1.59 2.46
N ARG A 22 9.55 1.24 3.34
CA ARG A 22 10.97 1.10 3.03
C ARG A 22 11.37 -0.36 3.22
N ILE A 23 12.09 -0.91 2.24
CA ILE A 23 12.71 -2.23 2.37
C ILE A 23 13.91 -2.09 3.31
N ASP A 24 13.89 -2.80 4.42
CA ASP A 24 15.00 -2.84 5.39
C ASP A 24 15.94 -4.02 5.11
N GLN A 25 15.37 -5.17 4.72
CA GLN A 25 16.16 -6.36 4.42
C GLN A 25 15.54 -7.19 3.29
N ILE A 26 16.41 -7.90 2.57
CA ILE A 26 16.05 -8.90 1.57
C ILE A 26 16.80 -10.19 1.90
N ILE A 27 16.07 -11.28 2.16
CA ILE A 27 16.62 -12.62 2.42
C ILE A 27 15.98 -13.60 1.45
N GLY A 28 16.70 -13.96 0.37
CA GLY A 28 16.15 -14.80 -0.68
C GLY A 28 14.88 -14.16 -1.29
N PRO A 29 13.73 -14.88 -1.33
CA PRO A 29 12.48 -14.32 -1.83
C PRO A 29 11.70 -13.47 -0.81
N VAL A 30 12.15 -13.40 0.45
CA VAL A 30 11.44 -12.69 1.54
C VAL A 30 11.99 -11.27 1.70
N LEU A 31 11.08 -10.31 1.83
CA LEU A 31 11.39 -8.90 2.01
C LEU A 31 10.83 -8.43 3.35
N ASP A 32 11.68 -7.85 4.20
CA ASP A 32 11.26 -7.14 5.40
C ASP A 32 11.07 -5.66 5.08
N VAL A 33 9.87 -5.15 5.33
CA VAL A 33 9.46 -3.79 4.92
C VAL A 33 8.88 -3.04 6.11
N THR A 34 9.47 -1.88 6.41
CA THR A 34 8.95 -0.98 7.45
C THR A 34 7.99 0.03 6.84
N PHE A 35 6.86 0.25 7.52
CA PHE A 35 5.87 1.26 7.18
C PHE A 35 5.73 2.29 8.32
N PRO A 36 5.28 3.52 8.01
CA PRO A 36 4.94 4.49 9.05
C PRO A 36 3.88 3.95 10.03
N PRO A 37 3.87 4.42 11.30
CA PRO A 37 2.88 4.01 12.29
C PRO A 37 1.43 4.19 11.78
N GLY A 38 0.59 3.18 11.99
CA GLY A 38 -0.81 3.19 11.56
C GLY A 38 -1.03 3.03 10.05
N LYS A 39 0.04 2.81 9.27
CA LYS A 39 -0.01 2.62 7.82
C LYS A 39 0.55 1.25 7.38
N LEU A 40 0.62 0.29 8.32
CA LEU A 40 1.02 -1.08 8.06
C LEU A 40 -0.09 -1.79 7.26
N PRO A 41 0.23 -2.40 6.10
CA PRO A 41 -0.75 -3.12 5.30
C PRO A 41 -1.21 -4.40 6.01
N TYR A 42 -2.43 -4.86 5.71
CA TYR A 42 -2.92 -6.16 6.18
C TYR A 42 -2.17 -7.33 5.55
N ILE A 43 -2.20 -8.48 6.21
CA ILE A 43 -1.76 -9.74 5.59
C ILE A 43 -2.55 -10.02 4.31
N TYR A 44 -1.91 -10.69 3.36
CA TYR A 44 -2.41 -10.96 2.00
C TYR A 44 -2.60 -9.74 1.10
N ASN A 45 -2.32 -8.52 1.58
CA ASN A 45 -2.24 -7.36 0.70
C ASN A 45 -1.02 -7.48 -0.23
N ALA A 46 -1.17 -6.96 -1.45
CA ALA A 46 -0.09 -6.86 -2.41
C ALA A 46 0.74 -5.58 -2.19
N LEU A 47 2.06 -5.74 -2.15
CA LEU A 47 3.03 -4.66 -2.26
C LEU A 47 3.62 -4.66 -3.67
N VAL A 48 3.89 -3.47 -4.21
CA VAL A 48 4.56 -3.32 -5.50
C VAL A 48 5.88 -2.60 -5.30
N VAL A 49 6.98 -3.35 -5.44
CA VAL A 49 8.33 -2.80 -5.46
C VAL A 49 8.63 -2.37 -6.89
N LYS A 50 8.96 -1.08 -7.06
CA LYS A 50 9.29 -0.51 -8.36
C LYS A 50 10.80 -0.30 -8.46
N SER A 51 11.39 -0.74 -9.56
CA SER A 51 12.80 -0.54 -9.87
C SER A 51 12.99 -0.25 -11.37
N ARG A 52 14.24 -0.01 -11.77
CA ARG A 52 14.67 0.03 -13.18
C ARG A 52 15.83 -0.94 -13.36
N ASP A 53 15.89 -1.61 -14.51
CA ASP A 53 17.07 -2.38 -14.90
C ASP A 53 18.21 -1.48 -15.39
N THR A 54 19.32 -2.10 -15.81
CA THR A 54 20.51 -1.43 -16.33
C THR A 54 20.23 -0.62 -17.61
N ASP A 55 19.20 -0.99 -18.37
CA ASP A 55 18.77 -0.31 -19.58
C ASP A 55 17.67 0.75 -19.31
N GLY A 56 17.33 0.96 -18.03
CA GLY A 56 16.34 1.95 -17.59
C GLY A 56 14.88 1.49 -17.73
N LYS A 57 14.61 0.25 -18.13
CA LYS A 57 13.25 -0.29 -18.24
C LYS A 57 12.67 -0.50 -16.85
N GLN A 58 11.41 -0.11 -16.68
CA GLN A 58 10.70 -0.30 -15.41
C GLN A 58 10.47 -1.78 -15.11
N ILE A 59 10.80 -2.18 -13.89
CA ILE A 59 10.51 -3.49 -13.33
C ILE A 59 9.58 -3.28 -12.13
N ASN A 60 8.50 -4.06 -12.11
CA ASN A 60 7.60 -4.15 -10.96
C ASN A 60 7.66 -5.57 -10.40
N VAL A 61 7.95 -5.69 -9.11
CA VAL A 61 7.86 -6.95 -8.38
C VAL A 61 6.67 -6.86 -7.45
N THR A 62 5.74 -7.80 -7.59
CA THR A 62 4.60 -7.92 -6.68
C THR A 62 4.96 -8.87 -5.55
N CYS A 63 4.80 -8.40 -4.31
CA CYS A 63 5.03 -9.17 -3.09
C CYS A 63 3.73 -9.26 -2.30
N GLU A 64 3.58 -10.31 -1.51
CA GLU A 64 2.44 -10.50 -0.61
C GLU A 64 2.89 -10.30 0.84
N VAL A 65 2.09 -9.60 1.65
CA VAL A 65 2.33 -9.47 3.09
C VAL A 65 1.97 -10.79 3.77
N GLN A 66 2.95 -11.50 4.32
CA GLN A 66 2.74 -12.81 4.96
C GLN A 66 2.62 -12.76 6.49
N GLN A 67 3.16 -11.73 7.13
CA GLN A 67 3.21 -11.60 8.59
C GLN A 67 3.09 -10.13 9.02
N LEU A 68 2.67 -9.91 10.26
CA LEU A 68 2.63 -8.61 10.96
C LEU A 68 3.54 -8.64 12.18
#